data_AF-A0AA42SNM2-F1
#
_entry.id   AF-A0AA42SNM2-F1
#
_cell.length_a   1.000
_cell.length_b   1.000
_cell.length_c   1.000
_cell.angle_alpha   90.00
_cell.angle_beta   90.00
_cell.angle_gamma   90.00
#
_symmetry.space_group_name_H-M   'P 1'
#
loop_
_entity.id
_entity.type
_entity.pdbx_description
1 polymer ?
#
loop_
_entity_poly.entity_id
_entity_poly.type
_entity_poly.pdbx_seq_one_letter_code
_entity_poly.pdbx_strand_id
1 'polypeptide(L)'
;MGLQLFFHKKQLDSAINSTNKIKNCGYFLGIESTKVRFSQEYFVIQNNQKEIDKFNFDPEFDVHQNIKYSGEIRQGEKICYEYTYIHTYMDTIKILTNMKKVNNFP
;
A
#
# COMPACT_ATOMS: atom_id res chain seq x y z
N MET A 1 3.70 8.10 -26.17
CA MET A 1 3.71 7.72 -24.73
C MET A 1 2.67 6.62 -24.57
N GLY A 2 3.06 5.35 -24.49
CA GLY A 2 2.07 4.25 -24.49
C GLY A 2 2.65 2.92 -24.05
N LEU A 3 3.86 2.55 -24.51
CA LEU A 3 4.45 1.27 -24.12
C LEU A 3 4.84 1.19 -22.63
N GLN A 4 5.37 2.26 -22.04
CA GLN A 4 5.92 2.24 -20.67
C GLN A 4 4.85 2.01 -19.59
N LEU A 5 3.65 2.57 -19.77
CA LEU A 5 2.47 2.35 -18.91
C LEU A 5 1.99 0.90 -18.94
N PHE A 6 2.01 0.25 -20.11
CA PHE A 6 1.57 -1.15 -20.25
C PHE A 6 2.55 -2.15 -19.60
N PHE A 7 3.86 -1.89 -19.66
CA PHE A 7 4.86 -2.76 -19.02
C PHE A 7 4.83 -2.67 -17.50
N HIS A 8 4.60 -1.48 -16.94
CA HIS A 8 4.36 -1.31 -15.51
C HIS A 8 3.11 -2.10 -15.09
N LYS A 9 1.97 -1.90 -15.77
CA LYS A 9 0.72 -2.57 -15.40
C LYS A 9 0.81 -4.10 -15.39
N LYS A 10 1.48 -4.73 -16.37
CA LYS A 10 1.67 -6.19 -16.40
C LYS A 10 2.59 -6.73 -15.29
N GLN A 11 3.68 -6.03 -14.97
CA GLN A 11 4.56 -6.45 -13.86
C GLN A 11 3.86 -6.25 -12.51
N LEU A 12 3.04 -5.21 -12.39
CA LEU A 12 2.23 -4.88 -11.21
C LEU A 12 1.11 -5.91 -11.00
N ASP A 13 0.36 -6.27 -12.04
CA ASP A 13 -0.67 -7.33 -11.98
C ASP A 13 -0.07 -8.69 -11.59
N SER A 14 1.15 -8.99 -12.06
CA SER A 14 1.89 -10.19 -11.67
C SER A 14 2.30 -10.16 -10.18
N ALA A 15 2.72 -9.01 -9.67
CA ALA A 15 3.08 -8.87 -8.26
C ALA A 15 1.86 -8.97 -7.33
N ILE A 16 0.72 -8.38 -7.71
CA ILE A 16 -0.56 -8.53 -7.00
C ILE A 16 -1.01 -9.98 -6.98
N ASN A 17 -0.76 -10.73 -8.06
CA ASN A 17 -1.10 -12.15 -8.15
C ASN A 17 0.00 -13.09 -7.65
N SER A 18 1.14 -12.55 -7.19
CA SER A 18 2.23 -13.36 -6.67
C SER A 18 1.84 -13.96 -5.32
N THR A 19 2.25 -15.20 -5.08
CA THR A 19 2.01 -15.96 -3.84
C THR A 19 2.83 -15.47 -2.65
N ASN A 20 3.76 -14.53 -2.84
CA ASN A 20 4.69 -14.04 -1.81
C ASN A 20 4.16 -12.78 -1.09
N LYS A 21 2.86 -12.72 -0.81
CA LYS A 21 2.28 -11.63 -0.03
C LYS A 21 2.67 -11.78 1.44
N ILE A 22 3.18 -10.71 2.02
CA ILE A 22 3.44 -10.63 3.44
C ILE A 22 2.22 -10.00 4.09
N LYS A 23 1.73 -10.66 5.15
CA LYS A 23 0.58 -10.21 5.92
C LYS A 23 1.03 -9.72 7.28
N ASN A 24 0.53 -8.56 7.67
CA ASN A 24 0.77 -8.01 9.00
C ASN A 24 -0.52 -7.33 9.51
N CYS A 25 -0.52 -6.96 10.79
CA CYS A 25 -1.62 -6.22 11.39
C CYS A 25 -1.06 -5.08 12.24
N GLY A 26 -1.92 -4.10 12.51
CA GLY A 26 -1.51 -2.88 13.18
C GLY A 26 -2.60 -1.82 13.19
N TYR A 27 -2.19 -0.58 13.37
CA TYR A 27 -3.07 0.58 13.42
C TYR A 27 -2.85 1.46 12.20
N PHE A 28 -3.92 1.79 11.50
CA PHE A 28 -3.84 2.75 10.40
C PHE A 28 -3.67 4.16 10.96
N LEU A 29 -2.55 4.80 10.66
CA LEU A 29 -2.25 6.15 11.16
C LEU A 29 -2.73 7.25 10.21
N GLY A 30 -3.13 6.90 9.00
CA GLY A 30 -3.66 7.82 8.00
C GLY A 30 -2.78 7.90 6.75
N ILE A 31 -2.96 8.98 6.00
CA ILE A 31 -2.21 9.27 4.77
C ILE A 31 -1.36 10.51 5.00
N GLU A 32 -0.05 10.40 4.82
CA GLU A 32 0.88 11.52 4.85
C GLU A 32 1.18 11.99 3.43
N SER A 33 1.37 13.29 3.23
CA SER A 33 1.80 13.88 1.95
C SER A 33 3.11 14.63 2.12
N THR A 34 4.07 14.46 1.21
CA THR A 34 5.29 15.28 1.19
C THR A 34 5.00 16.66 0.60
N LYS A 35 5.46 17.72 1.28
CA LYS A 35 5.35 19.11 0.81
C LYS A 35 6.46 19.45 -0.19
N VAL A 36 6.51 18.74 -1.32
CA VAL A 36 7.43 19.03 -2.42
C VAL A 36 6.66 19.27 -3.71
N ARG A 37 7.33 19.82 -4.74
CA ARG A 37 6.75 20.24 -6.03
C ARG A 37 5.93 19.15 -6.74
N PHE A 38 6.21 17.88 -6.42
CA PHE A 38 5.40 16.72 -6.77
C PHE A 38 5.03 15.99 -5.48
N SER A 39 3.83 16.26 -4.93
CA SER A 39 3.39 15.66 -3.68
C SER A 39 3.31 14.14 -3.83
N GLN A 40 4.08 13.41 -3.02
CA GLN A 40 3.92 11.96 -2.87
C GLN A 40 3.10 11.69 -1.61
N GLU A 41 2.10 10.84 -1.74
CA GLU A 41 1.25 10.42 -0.64
C GLU A 41 1.65 9.01 -0.18
N TYR A 42 1.53 8.75 1.11
CA TYR A 42 1.90 7.47 1.72
C TYR A 42 0.84 7.03 2.71
N PHE A 43 0.43 5.77 2.63
CA PHE A 43 -0.28 5.12 3.72
C PHE A 43 0.68 4.85 4.86
N VAL A 44 0.31 5.26 6.07
CA VAL A 44 1.12 5.08 7.27
C VAL A 44 0.43 4.10 8.20
N ILE A 45 1.15 3.05 8.58
CA ILE A 45 0.64 1.99 9.44
C ILE A 45 1.64 1.75 10.56
N GLN A 46 1.19 1.73 11.80
CA GLN A 46 1.99 1.21 12.91
C GLN A 46 1.75 -0.29 13.02
N ASN A 47 2.79 -1.11 12.83
CA ASN A 47 2.67 -2.55 12.93
C ASN A 47 2.60 -3.04 14.39
N ASN A 48 2.33 -4.32 14.60
CA ASN A 48 2.25 -4.92 15.94
C ASN A 48 3.57 -4.85 16.75
N GLN A 49 4.72 -4.65 16.11
CA GLN A 49 6.02 -4.41 16.75
C GLN A 49 6.26 -2.93 17.07
N LYS A 50 5.27 -2.07 16.84
CA LYS A 50 5.31 -0.60 17.00
C LYS A 50 6.22 0.13 16.01
N GLU A 51 6.64 -0.54 14.95
CA GLU A 51 7.38 0.09 13.84
C GLU A 51 6.42 0.76 12.86
N ILE A 52 6.92 1.74 12.10
CA ILE A 52 6.14 2.49 11.12
C ILE A 52 6.41 1.95 9.72
N ASP A 53 5.41 1.32 9.14
CA ASP A 53 5.38 0.96 7.73
C ASP A 53 4.77 2.13 6.92
N LYS A 54 5.49 2.52 5.86
CA LYS A 54 5.02 3.50 4.87
C LYS A 54 4.90 2.84 3.50
N PHE A 55 3.74 2.99 2.86
CA PHE A 55 3.47 2.48 1.53
C PHE A 55 3.09 3.63 0.60
N ASN A 56 3.76 3.74 -0.54
CA ASN A 56 3.44 4.78 -1.53
C ASN A 56 1.99 4.60 -2.01
N PHE A 57 1.25 5.70 -2.05
CA PHE A 57 0.02 5.76 -2.81
C PHE A 57 0.35 5.74 -4.29
N ASP A 58 -0.27 4.81 -5.00
CA ASP A 58 -0.21 4.70 -6.45
C ASP A 58 -1.64 4.80 -6.98
N PRO A 59 -1.97 5.87 -7.74
CA PRO A 59 -3.32 6.06 -8.23
C PRO A 59 -3.76 5.02 -9.26
N GLU A 60 -2.84 4.28 -9.87
CA GLU A 60 -3.17 3.20 -10.83
C GLU A 60 -3.65 1.92 -10.14
N PHE A 61 -3.56 1.84 -8.80
CA PHE A 61 -3.98 0.70 -8.01
C PHE A 61 -5.38 0.91 -7.45
N ASP A 62 -6.33 0.09 -7.91
CA ASP A 62 -7.72 0.12 -7.42
C ASP A 62 -7.78 -0.06 -5.90
N VAL A 63 -6.92 -0.90 -5.31
CA VAL A 63 -6.88 -1.09 -3.86
C VAL A 63 -6.45 0.19 -3.13
N HIS A 64 -5.51 0.95 -3.66
CA HIS A 64 -5.08 2.22 -3.08
C HIS A 64 -6.18 3.28 -3.18
N GLN A 65 -6.83 3.37 -4.34
CA GLN A 65 -7.99 4.24 -4.55
C GLN A 65 -9.11 3.90 -3.55
N ASN A 66 -9.42 2.62 -3.42
CA ASN A 66 -10.46 2.14 -2.50
C ASN A 66 -10.10 2.48 -1.04
N ILE A 67 -8.87 2.23 -0.59
CA ILE A 67 -8.46 2.56 0.78
C ILE A 67 -8.56 4.06 1.02
N LYS A 68 -8.10 4.89 0.08
CA LYS A 68 -8.08 6.35 0.22
C LYS A 68 -9.47 6.98 0.20
N TYR A 69 -10.35 6.52 -0.69
CA TYR A 69 -11.60 7.21 -0.99
C TYR A 69 -12.87 6.52 -0.49
N SER A 70 -12.84 5.23 -0.13
CA SER A 70 -14.02 4.53 0.41
C SER A 70 -14.47 5.08 1.77
N GLY A 71 -13.52 5.60 2.57
CA GLY A 71 -13.78 6.01 3.96
C GLY A 71 -14.10 4.84 4.90
N GLU A 72 -13.99 3.59 4.43
CA GLU A 72 -14.23 2.37 5.22
C GLU A 72 -13.17 2.15 6.30
N ILE A 73 -11.94 2.60 6.03
CA ILE A 73 -10.81 2.53 6.95
C ILE A 73 -10.44 3.95 7.38
N ARG A 74 -10.51 4.20 8.69
CA ARG A 74 -10.25 5.49 9.31
C ARG A 74 -8.98 5.47 10.16
N GLN A 75 -8.41 6.64 10.36
CA GLN A 75 -7.26 6.80 11.24
C GLN A 75 -7.57 6.28 12.66
N GLY A 76 -6.62 5.55 13.23
CA GLY A 76 -6.72 4.90 14.54
C GLY A 76 -7.34 3.51 14.51
N GLU A 77 -7.89 3.07 13.38
CA GLU A 77 -8.51 1.75 13.29
C GLU A 77 -7.48 0.62 13.25
N LYS A 78 -7.85 -0.49 13.91
CA LYS A 78 -7.12 -1.75 13.80
C LYS A 78 -7.33 -2.32 12.41
N ILE A 79 -6.25 -2.64 11.73
CA ILE A 79 -6.25 -3.19 10.40
C ILE A 79 -5.36 -4.43 10.32
N CYS A 80 -5.66 -5.29 9.35
CA CYS A 80 -4.68 -6.20 8.80
C CYS A 80 -4.46 -5.83 7.34
N TYR A 81 -3.21 -5.90 6.92
CA TYR A 81 -2.79 -5.48 5.59
C TYR A 81 -1.86 -6.52 4.97
N GLU A 82 -1.86 -6.53 3.65
CA GLU A 82 -1.02 -7.39 2.85
C GLU A 82 -0.21 -6.53 1.91
N TYR A 83 1.09 -6.79 1.82
CA TYR A 83 1.97 -6.10 0.90
C TYR A 83 2.90 -7.09 0.20
N THR A 84 3.45 -6.65 -0.92
CA THR A 84 4.45 -7.40 -1.67
C THR A 84 5.61 -6.50 -2.04
N TYR A 85 6.76 -7.11 -2.34
CA TYR A 85 7.92 -6.42 -2.87
C TYR A 85 7.94 -6.56 -4.39
N ILE A 86 8.02 -5.44 -5.08
CA ILE A 86 8.26 -5.40 -6.52
C ILE A 86 9.72 -5.02 -6.73
N HIS A 87 10.46 -5.94 -7.32
CA HIS A 87 11.83 -5.70 -7.75
C HIS A 87 11.79 -5.11 -9.16
N THR A 88 12.11 -3.83 -9.26
CA THR A 88 12.39 -3.17 -10.54
C THR A 88 13.89 -3.27 -10.84
N TYR A 89 14.31 -2.91 -12.04
CA TYR A 89 15.73 -2.93 -12.42
C TYR A 89 16.61 -2.03 -11.53
N MET A 90 16.04 -0.98 -10.92
CA MET A 90 16.77 -0.03 -10.08
C MET A 90 16.49 -0.16 -8.59
N ASP A 91 15.27 -0.53 -8.21
CA ASP A 91 14.80 -0.46 -6.82
C ASP A 91 13.85 -1.59 -6.45
N THR A 92 13.76 -1.87 -5.15
CA THR A 92 12.73 -2.73 -4.58
C THR A 92 11.67 -1.88 -3.88
N ILE A 93 10.44 -1.92 -4.38
CA ILE A 93 9.34 -1.10 -3.87
C ILE A 93 8.37 -1.98 -3.08
N LYS A 94 7.98 -1.55 -1.88
CA LYS A 94 6.90 -2.16 -1.11
C LYS A 94 5.56 -1.62 -1.59
N ILE A 95 4.67 -2.49 -2.05
CA ILE A 95 3.34 -2.12 -2.52
C ILE A 95 2.28 -2.78 -1.66
N LEU A 96 1.33 -1.96 -1.20
CA LEU A 96 0.19 -2.40 -0.43
C LEU A 96 -0.83 -3.04 -1.38
N THR A 97 -1.15 -4.31 -1.14
CA THR A 97 -2.03 -5.10 -2.03
C THR A 97 -3.41 -5.34 -1.44
N ASN A 98 -3.55 -5.18 -0.11
CA ASN A 98 -4.81 -5.27 0.59
C ASN A 98 -4.73 -4.55 1.93
N MET A 99 -5.86 -4.02 2.38
CA MET A 99 -6.03 -3.51 3.74
C MET A 99 -7.48 -3.73 4.14
N LYS A 100 -7.68 -4.28 5.35
CA LYS A 100 -9.00 -4.48 5.92
C LYS A 100 -9.04 -4.10 7.37
N LYS A 101 -10.13 -3.48 7.78
CA LYS A 101 -10.45 -3.26 9.19
C LYS A 101 -10.68 -4.59 9.90
N VAL A 102 -10.21 -4.69 11.14
CA VAL A 102 -10.45 -5.83 12.03
C VAL A 102 -10.89 -5.35 13.41
N ASN A 103 -11.73 -6.13 14.09
CA ASN A 103 -12.17 -5.78 15.45
C ASN A 103 -11.11 -6.16 16.49
N ASN A 104 -10.41 -7.27 16.27
CA ASN A 104 -9.33 -7.78 17.11
C ASN A 104 -8.14 -8.20 16.23
N PHE A 105 -6.93 -8.07 16.77
CA PHE A 105 -5.75 -8.64 16.10
C PHE A 105 -5.79 -10.16 16.23
N PRO A 106 -5.40 -10.90 15.17
CA PRO A 106 -5.23 -12.35 15.24
C PRO A 106 -4.11 -12.76 16.19
#